data_AF-A0A060Y3E7-F1
#
_entry.id   AF-A0A060Y3E7-F1
#
_cell.length_a   1.000
_cell.length_b   1.000
_cell.length_c   1.000
_cell.angle_alpha   90.00
_cell.angle_beta   90.00
_cell.angle_gamma   90.00
#
_symmetry.space_group_name_H-M   'P 1'
#
loop_
_entity.id
_entity.type
_entity.pdbx_description
1 polymer ?
#
loop_
_entity_poly.entity_id
_entity_poly.type
_entity_poly.pdbx_seq_one_letter_code
_entity_poly.pdbx_strand_id
1 'polypeptide(L)'
;MESEVFLPHLEQFMLSPLVIWVKTFGQNYGNMPLDYSELLDGVVLNKIMIQINPKATLPSVNKVNNDPSQRILNLTVLIRQIKTYYLVS
;
A
#
# COMPACT_ATOMS: atom_id res chain seq x y z
N MET A 1 13.96 13.54 -19.73
CA MET A 1 15.24 12.80 -19.67
C MET A 1 15.40 12.04 -18.37
N GLU A 2 14.97 12.56 -17.21
CA GLU A 2 14.95 11.81 -15.94
C GLU A 2 13.99 10.61 -15.96
N SER A 3 12.84 10.72 -16.63
CA SER A 3 11.81 9.67 -16.68
C SER A 3 12.29 8.32 -17.21
N GLU A 4 13.16 8.29 -18.22
CA GLU A 4 13.63 7.04 -18.84
C GLU A 4 14.61 6.26 -17.95
N VAL A 5 15.32 6.93 -17.03
CA VAL A 5 16.25 6.29 -16.09
C VAL A 5 15.51 5.60 -14.94
N PHE A 6 14.34 6.14 -14.55
CA PHE A 6 13.56 5.60 -13.43
C PHE A 6 12.68 4.41 -13.81
N LEU A 7 12.29 4.27 -15.08
CA LEU A 7 11.39 3.19 -15.52
C LEU A 7 11.97 1.78 -15.26
N PRO A 8 13.23 1.46 -15.59
CA PRO A 8 13.79 0.13 -15.32
C PRO A 8 13.83 -0.21 -13.82
N HIS A 9 14.13 0.78 -12.97
CA HIS A 9 14.17 0.61 -11.53
C HIS A 9 12.77 0.43 -10.95
N LEU A 10 11.79 1.14 -11.48
CA LEU A 10 10.39 1.00 -11.11
C LEU A 10 9.85 -0.37 -11.50
N GLU A 11 10.12 -0.83 -12.71
CA GLU A 11 9.72 -2.18 -13.17
C GLU A 11 10.32 -3.26 -12.28
N GLN A 12 11.62 -3.17 -11.98
CA GLN A 12 12.28 -4.10 -11.06
C GLN A 12 11.67 -4.05 -9.65
N PHE A 13 11.35 -2.87 -9.14
CA PHE A 13 10.64 -2.71 -7.87
C PHE A 13 9.26 -3.39 -7.90
N MET A 14 8.50 -3.20 -8.98
CA MET A 14 7.17 -3.81 -9.16
C MET A 14 7.20 -5.33 -9.32
N LEU A 15 8.38 -5.90 -9.62
CA LEU A 15 8.66 -7.34 -9.66
C LEU A 15 9.31 -7.87 -8.37
N SER A 16 9.55 -7.02 -7.37
CA SER A 16 10.12 -7.47 -6.10
C SER A 16 9.18 -8.43 -5.36
N PRO A 17 9.71 -9.39 -4.57
CA PRO A 17 8.88 -10.39 -3.89
C PRO A 17 7.76 -9.81 -3.02
N LEU A 18 8.03 -8.67 -2.34
CA LEU A 18 7.03 -8.02 -1.52
C LEU A 18 5.89 -7.44 -2.35
N VAL A 19 6.19 -6.80 -3.49
CA VAL A 19 5.15 -6.26 -4.38
C VAL A 19 4.35 -7.39 -5.03
N ILE A 20 5.00 -8.50 -5.40
CA ILE A 20 4.31 -9.69 -5.91
C ILE A 20 3.36 -10.28 -4.84
N TRP A 21 3.80 -10.37 -3.58
CA TRP A 21 2.93 -10.81 -2.49
C TRP A 21 1.75 -9.85 -2.26
N VAL A 22 1.98 -8.53 -2.29
CA VAL A 22 0.89 -7.54 -2.21
C VAL A 22 -0.12 -7.72 -3.35
N LYS A 23 0.34 -8.01 -4.57
CA LYS A 23 -0.52 -8.28 -5.73
C LYS A 23 -1.48 -9.46 -5.51
N THR A 24 -1.12 -10.45 -4.69
CA THR A 24 -2.02 -11.60 -4.42
C THR A 24 -3.28 -11.19 -3.66
N PHE A 25 -3.26 -10.08 -2.91
CA PHE A 25 -4.46 -9.55 -2.24
C PHE A 25 -5.44 -8.91 -3.22
N GLY A 26 -4.95 -8.35 -4.34
CA GLY A 26 -5.77 -7.74 -5.40
C GLY A 26 -6.47 -8.76 -6.31
N GLN A 27 -5.92 -9.97 -6.43
CA GLN A 27 -6.52 -11.08 -7.19
C GLN A 27 -7.90 -11.49 -6.63
N ASN A 28 -8.16 -11.26 -5.34
CA ASN A 28 -9.46 -11.48 -4.71
C ASN A 28 -10.54 -10.46 -5.15
N TYR A 29 -10.16 -9.37 -5.84
CA TYR A 29 -11.06 -8.27 -6.23
C TYR A 29 -11.19 -8.09 -7.76
N GLY A 30 -10.94 -9.13 -8.55
CA GLY A 30 -11.27 -9.13 -9.98
C GLY A 30 -10.14 -8.72 -10.93
N ASN A 31 -8.90 -9.13 -10.63
CA ASN A 31 -7.77 -9.07 -11.57
C ASN A 31 -7.39 -7.64 -12.03
N MET A 32 -7.62 -6.63 -11.19
CA MET A 32 -7.14 -5.27 -11.45
C MET A 32 -5.61 -5.24 -11.21
N PRO A 33 -4.80 -4.83 -12.20
CA PRO A 33 -3.35 -4.75 -12.04
C PRO A 33 -3.01 -3.70 -11.00
N LEU A 34 -2.21 -4.08 -10.00
CA LEU A 34 -1.69 -3.16 -9.01
C LEU A 34 -0.62 -2.26 -9.64
N ASP A 35 -0.92 -0.97 -9.73
CA ASP A 35 0.01 0.04 -10.21
C ASP A 35 0.84 0.64 -9.08
N TYR A 36 2.00 1.23 -9.42
CA TYR A 36 2.85 1.90 -8.43
C TYR A 36 2.12 3.03 -7.69
N SER A 37 1.24 3.77 -8.39
CA SER A 37 0.44 4.85 -7.80
C SER A 37 -0.45 4.37 -6.65
N GLU A 38 -0.99 3.14 -6.75
CA GLU A 38 -1.84 2.54 -5.73
C GLU A 38 -1.05 2.05 -4.51
N LEU A 39 0.22 1.67 -4.69
CA LEU A 39 1.12 1.42 -3.56
C LEU A 39 1.44 2.72 -2.83
N LEU A 40 1.70 3.77 -3.60
CA LEU A 40 2.22 5.03 -3.10
C LEU A 40 1.15 5.89 -2.41
N ASP A 41 -0.14 5.74 -2.72
CA ASP A 41 -1.23 6.38 -1.97
C ASP A 41 -1.50 5.74 -0.58
N GLY A 42 -0.96 4.55 -0.34
CA GLY A 42 -1.04 3.80 0.92
C GLY A 42 -2.40 3.16 1.21
N VAL A 43 -3.42 3.31 0.36
CA VAL A 43 -4.78 2.81 0.61
C VAL A 43 -4.81 1.28 0.57
N VAL A 44 -4.22 0.67 -0.46
CA VAL A 44 -4.18 -0.80 -0.61
C VAL A 44 -3.43 -1.45 0.56
N LEU A 45 -2.33 -0.83 1.01
CA LEU A 45 -1.52 -1.35 2.10
C LEU A 45 -2.27 -1.31 3.44
N ASN A 46 -3.02 -0.25 3.69
CA ASN A 46 -3.90 -0.17 4.86
C ASN A 46 -5.01 -1.23 4.83
N LYS A 47 -5.61 -1.50 3.66
CA LYS A 47 -6.59 -2.58 3.50
C LYS A 47 -5.99 -3.96 3.78
N ILE A 48 -4.76 -4.20 3.32
CA ILE A 48 -4.03 -5.45 3.59
C ILE A 48 -3.78 -5.62 5.08
N MET A 49 -3.36 -4.57 5.78
CA MET A 49 -3.18 -4.63 7.24
C MET A 49 -4.48 -4.94 8.00
N ILE A 50 -5.64 -4.48 7.52
CA ILE A 50 -6.94 -4.86 8.07
C ILE A 50 -7.22 -6.36 7.85
N GLN A 51 -6.88 -6.91 6.68
CA GLN A 51 -7.02 -8.35 6.43
C GLN A 51 -6.09 -9.18 7.33
N ILE A 52 -4.87 -8.69 7.59
CA ILE A 52 -3.90 -9.33 8.48
C ILE A 52 -4.37 -9.30 9.94
N ASN A 53 -4.90 -8.15 10.40
CA ASN A 53 -5.40 -7.98 11.76
C ASN A 53 -6.80 -7.35 11.79
N PRO A 54 -7.87 -8.16 11.62
CA PRO A 54 -9.24 -7.67 11.60
C PRO A 54 -9.72 -7.02 12.91
N LYS A 55 -9.00 -7.27 14.02
CA LYS A 55 -9.33 -6.72 15.34
C LYS A 55 -8.84 -5.28 15.53
N ALA A 56 -8.06 -4.75 14.59
CA ALA A 56 -7.57 -3.37 14.66
C ALA A 56 -8.72 -2.39 14.38
N THR A 57 -9.09 -1.57 15.38
CA THR A 57 -10.05 -0.48 15.21
C THR A 57 -9.41 0.67 14.45
N LEU A 58 -9.99 1.11 13.34
CA LEU A 58 -9.38 2.14 12.49
C LEU A 58 -10.34 3.27 12.06
N PRO A 59 -9.84 4.51 12.00
CA PRO A 59 -10.48 5.59 11.27
C PRO A 59 -10.53 5.25 9.76
N SER A 60 -11.64 5.56 9.10
CA SER A 60 -11.82 5.35 7.66
C SER A 60 -10.67 5.97 6.86
N VAL A 61 -9.98 5.17 6.06
CA VAL A 61 -8.98 5.64 5.09
C VAL A 61 -9.73 6.04 3.82
N ASN A 62 -9.75 7.34 3.49
CA ASN A 62 -10.48 7.85 2.34
C ASN A 62 -9.63 7.76 1.05
N LYS A 63 -10.30 7.50 -0.09
CA LYS A 63 -9.65 7.43 -1.41
C LYS A 63 -9.10 8.81 -1.78
N VAL A 64 -7.81 8.88 -2.12
CA VAL A 64 -7.05 10.14 -2.20
C VAL A 64 -7.11 10.72 -3.62
N ASN A 65 -7.61 11.96 -3.74
CA ASN A 65 -7.54 12.77 -4.96
C ASN A 65 -6.14 13.39 -5.15
N ASN A 66 -5.10 12.56 -5.16
CA ASN A 66 -3.71 12.98 -5.41
C ASN A 66 -3.13 14.04 -4.42
N ASP A 67 -3.74 14.25 -3.25
CA ASP A 67 -3.25 15.17 -2.20
C ASP A 67 -2.05 14.59 -1.44
N PRO A 68 -0.86 15.23 -1.47
CA PRO A 68 0.32 14.78 -0.74
C PRO A 68 0.10 14.64 0.77
N SER A 69 -0.73 15.50 1.37
CA SER A 69 -1.01 15.47 2.81
C SER A 69 -1.76 14.21 3.20
N GLN A 70 -2.73 13.80 2.38
CA GLN A 70 -3.49 12.58 2.58
C GLN A 70 -2.63 11.33 2.37
N ARG A 71 -1.72 11.36 1.39
CA ARG A 71 -0.74 10.29 1.20
C ARG A 71 0.12 10.08 2.46
N ILE A 72 0.66 11.17 3.00
CA ILE A 72 1.44 11.15 4.24
C ILE A 72 0.60 10.59 5.39
N LEU A 73 -0.66 11.00 5.50
CA LEU A 73 -1.57 10.49 6.53
C LEU A 73 -1.78 8.97 6.39
N ASN A 74 -2.09 8.48 5.19
CA ASN A 74 -2.30 7.05 4.94
C ASN A 74 -1.09 6.21 5.28
N LEU A 75 0.11 6.66 4.90
CA LEU A 75 1.36 5.97 5.21
C LEU A 75 1.72 6.05 6.70
N THR A 76 1.41 7.17 7.36
CA THR A 76 1.58 7.32 8.82
C THR A 76 0.68 6.33 9.57
N VAL A 77 -0.58 6.20 9.15
CA VAL A 77 -1.54 5.24 9.71
C VAL A 77 -1.04 3.80 9.48
N LEU A 78 -0.55 3.48 8.29
CA LEU A 78 0.02 2.17 7.97
C LEU A 78 1.18 1.79 8.90
N ILE A 79 2.15 2.70 9.06
CA ILE A 79 3.31 2.48 9.95
C ILE A 79 2.84 2.26 11.39
N ARG A 80 1.87 3.04 11.86
CA ARG A 80 1.30 2.88 13.20
C ARG A 80 0.67 1.49 13.36
N GLN A 81 -0.12 1.04 12.39
CA GLN A 81 -0.75 -0.29 12.43
C GLN A 81 0.29 -1.42 12.49
N ILE A 82 1.32 -1.36 11.64
CA ILE A 82 2.41 -2.35 11.65
C ILE A 82 3.09 -2.38 13.01
N LYS A 83 3.45 -1.21 13.56
CA LYS A 83 4.07 -1.12 14.89
C LYS A 83 3.16 -1.66 15.99
N THR A 84 1.89 -1.25 16.01
CA THR A 84 0.92 -1.71 17.00
C THR A 84 0.70 -3.22 16.92
N TYR A 85 0.64 -3.79 15.72
CA TYR A 85 0.53 -5.24 15.54
C TYR A 85 1.64 -5.97 16.28
N TYR A 86 2.90 -5.60 16.08
CA TYR A 86 4.03 -6.24 16.75
C TYR A 86 4.18 -5.90 18.24
N LEU A 87 3.74 -4.73 18.68
CA LEU A 87 3.85 -4.30 20.09
C LEU A 87 2.73 -4.84 20.99
N VAL A 88 1.60 -5.24 20.40
CA VAL A 88 0.44 -5.78 21.12
C VAL A 88 0.32 -7.31 20.96
N SER A 89 1.21 -7.92 20.15
CA SER A 89 1.33 -9.38 19.99
C SER A 89 2.07 -10.04 21.15
#